data_AF-A0A7S2CZY4-F1
#
_entry.id   AF-A0A7S2CZY4-F1
#
_cell.length_a   1.000
_cell.length_b   1.000
_cell.length_c   1.000
_cell.angle_alpha   90.00
_cell.angle_beta   90.00
_cell.angle_gamma   90.00
#
_symmetry.space_group_name_H-M   'P 1'
#
loop_
_entity.id
_entity.type
_entity.pdbx_description
1 polymer ?
#
loop_
_entity_poly.entity_id
_entity_poly.type
_entity_poly.pdbx_seq_one_letter_code
_entity_poly.pdbx_strand_id
1 'polypeptide(L)'
;LPLNDFKLYKVGRPYLGESKPSEVRCEATVSLGSVQHEVASEWSALRKHDVVFLLTIEATVPEGGKPDSSQPFPMQYGLTRVRGAEIVQVSDEEGNVFTGESENDRDLRGKIRKLDLQLDA
;
A
#
# COMPACT_ATOMS: atom_id res chain seq x y z
N LEU A 1 3.72 2.95 5.95
CA LEU A 1 3.73 1.94 7.04
C LEU A 1 4.44 0.69 6.54
N PRO A 2 5.07 -0.13 7.42
CA PRO A 2 5.60 -1.44 7.02
C PRO A 2 4.46 -2.35 6.53
N LEU A 3 4.71 -3.11 5.46
CA LEU A 3 3.76 -4.12 4.99
C LEU A 3 3.88 -5.36 5.87
N ASN A 4 2.75 -5.83 6.40
CA ASN A 4 2.63 -7.12 7.08
C ASN A 4 2.57 -8.27 6.08
N ASP A 5 1.90 -8.05 4.94
CA ASP A 5 1.82 -9.02 3.84
C ASP A 5 1.59 -8.28 2.50
N PHE A 6 1.99 -8.91 1.40
CA PHE A 6 1.76 -8.42 0.05
C PHE A 6 1.52 -9.58 -0.92
N LYS A 7 0.40 -9.54 -1.64
CA LYS A 7 0.02 -10.61 -2.57
C LYS A 7 -0.49 -10.05 -3.89
N LEU A 8 0.23 -10.33 -4.97
CA LEU A 8 -0.30 -10.17 -6.32
C LEU A 8 -1.25 -11.34 -6.62
N TYR A 9 -2.51 -11.04 -6.95
CA TYR A 9 -3.53 -12.09 -7.14
C TYR A 9 -4.21 -12.05 -8.51
N LYS A 10 -4.08 -10.97 -9.29
CA LYS A 10 -4.64 -10.88 -10.64
C LYS A 10 -3.69 -10.15 -11.58
N VAL A 11 -3.52 -10.73 -12.77
CA VAL A 11 -2.86 -10.09 -13.91
C VAL A 11 -3.75 -10.30 -15.12
N GLY A 12 -4.31 -9.22 -15.64
CA GLY A 12 -5.20 -9.24 -16.80
C GLY A 12 -4.43 -9.48 -18.10
N ARG A 13 -5.05 -10.17 -19.05
CA ARG A 13 -4.48 -10.32 -20.40
C ARG A 13 -4.40 -8.95 -21.08
N PRO A 14 -3.30 -8.61 -21.77
CA PRO A 14 -3.21 -7.38 -22.55
C PRO A 14 -4.39 -7.20 -23.50
N TYR A 15 -4.81 -5.95 -23.70
CA TYR A 15 -5.78 -5.63 -24.75
C TYR A 15 -5.17 -5.82 -26.14
N LEU A 16 -6.02 -5.90 -27.15
CA LEU A 16 -5.55 -6.06 -28.53
C LEU A 16 -4.67 -4.87 -28.93
N GLY A 17 -3.43 -5.15 -29.29
CA GLY A 17 -2.45 -4.14 -29.69
C GLY A 17 -1.62 -3.58 -28.53
N GLU A 18 -1.86 -3.98 -27.28
CA GLU A 18 -1.05 -3.61 -26.13
C GLU A 18 -0.04 -4.72 -25.76
N SER A 19 1.14 -4.33 -25.29
CA SER A 19 2.15 -5.25 -24.76
C SER A 19 2.11 -5.40 -23.24
N LYS A 20 1.38 -4.49 -22.56
CA LYS A 20 1.27 -4.43 -21.10
C LYS A 20 -0.02 -5.11 -20.62
N PRO A 21 -0.05 -5.64 -19.38
CA PRO A 21 -1.26 -6.24 -18.84
C PRO A 21 -2.40 -5.20 -18.78
N SER A 22 -3.64 -5.65 -18.99
CA SER A 22 -4.82 -4.76 -18.91
C SER A 22 -5.13 -4.29 -17.50
N GLU A 23 -4.71 -5.07 -16.50
CA GLU A 23 -4.82 -4.74 -15.08
C GLU A 23 -3.82 -5.56 -14.28
N VAL A 24 -3.42 -5.03 -13.13
CA VAL A 24 -2.58 -5.74 -12.15
C VAL A 24 -3.17 -5.44 -10.78
N ARG A 25 -3.68 -6.47 -10.09
CA ARG A 25 -4.31 -6.32 -8.77
C ARG A 25 -3.54 -7.06 -7.68
N CYS A 26 -3.33 -6.37 -6.56
CA CYS A 26 -2.69 -6.92 -5.39
C CYS A 26 -3.42 -6.54 -4.10
N GLU A 27 -3.16 -7.30 -3.05
CA GLU A 27 -3.56 -6.98 -1.69
C GLU A 27 -2.31 -6.63 -0.89
N ALA A 28 -2.35 -5.52 -0.15
CA ALA A 28 -1.31 -5.11 0.78
C ALA A 28 -1.90 -5.00 2.19
N THR A 29 -1.34 -5.72 3.14
CA THR A 29 -1.80 -5.70 4.53
C THR A 29 -0.90 -4.80 5.38
N VAL A 30 -1.49 -3.90 6.16
CA VAL A 30 -0.79 -3.03 7.11
C VAL A 30 -1.46 -3.06 8.48
N SER A 31 -0.66 -2.84 9.53
CA SER A 31 -1.14 -2.70 10.91
C SER A 31 -1.07 -1.25 11.38
N LEU A 32 -2.16 -0.78 11.97
CA LEU A 32 -2.28 0.52 12.63
C LEU A 32 -1.94 0.44 14.13
N GLY A 33 -1.54 -0.72 14.64
CA GLY A 33 -1.37 -0.92 16.09
C GLY A 33 -0.18 -0.20 16.72
N SER A 34 0.84 0.13 15.93
CA SER A 34 2.09 0.76 16.39
C SER A 34 2.26 2.21 15.94
N VAL A 35 1.21 2.80 15.34
CA VAL A 35 1.28 4.16 14.78
C VAL A 35 0.51 5.14 15.66
N GLN A 36 0.83 6.43 15.52
CA GLN A 36 0.11 7.50 16.21
C GLN A 36 -1.35 7.57 15.75
N HIS A 37 -2.22 8.10 16.62
CA HIS A 37 -3.66 8.15 16.37
C HIS A 37 -4.00 8.92 15.09
N GLU A 38 -3.30 10.02 14.82
CA GLU A 38 -3.47 10.84 13.62
C GLU A 38 -3.18 10.02 12.36
N VAL A 39 -2.06 9.28 12.35
CA VAL A 39 -1.70 8.38 11.24
C VAL A 39 -2.71 7.25 11.10
N ALA A 40 -3.16 6.65 12.20
CA ALA A 40 -4.18 5.59 12.14
C ALA A 40 -5.50 6.12 11.55
N SER A 41 -5.87 7.36 11.87
CA SER A 41 -7.07 8.01 11.34
C SER A 41 -6.95 8.28 9.84
N GLU A 42 -5.84 8.85 9.39
CA GLU A 42 -5.57 9.08 7.96
C GLU A 42 -5.63 7.77 7.15
N TRP A 43 -4.97 6.72 7.64
CA TRP A 43 -4.95 5.42 6.95
C TRP A 43 -6.30 4.68 7.02
N SER A 44 -7.14 4.98 8.00
CA SER A 44 -8.51 4.46 8.07
C SER A 44 -9.49 5.25 7.18
N ALA A 45 -9.11 6.47 6.78
CA ALA A 45 -9.93 7.32 5.93
C ALA A 45 -9.66 7.13 4.43
N LEU A 46 -8.74 6.22 4.06
CA LEU A 46 -8.44 5.89 2.66
C LEU A 46 -9.67 5.36 1.93
N ARG A 47 -9.88 5.86 0.72
CA ARG A 47 -11.03 5.57 -0.14
C ARG A 47 -10.58 5.07 -1.49
N LYS A 48 -11.53 4.54 -2.24
CA LYS A 48 -11.35 4.25 -3.65
C LYS A 48 -10.82 5.48 -4.38
N HIS A 49 -9.93 5.25 -5.34
CA HIS A 49 -9.22 6.28 -6.11
C HIS A 49 -8.10 7.04 -5.37
N ASP A 50 -7.92 6.82 -4.06
CA ASP A 50 -6.74 7.35 -3.38
C ASP A 50 -5.47 6.67 -3.89
N VAL A 51 -4.40 7.46 -4.01
CA VAL A 51 -3.10 6.98 -4.50
C VAL A 51 -2.17 6.68 -3.32
N VAL A 52 -1.57 5.50 -3.35
CA VAL A 52 -0.52 5.08 -2.43
C VAL A 52 0.75 4.69 -3.18
N PHE A 53 1.89 4.76 -2.49
CA PHE A 53 3.18 4.33 -3.03
C PHE A 53 3.70 3.11 -2.28
N LEU A 54 4.06 2.08 -3.04
CA LEU A 54 4.74 0.90 -2.53
C LEU A 54 6.25 1.13 -2.65
N LEU A 55 6.96 0.98 -1.53
CA LEU A 55 8.40 1.21 -1.44
C LEU A 55 9.13 -0.10 -1.12
N THR A 56 10.25 -0.34 -1.79
CA THR A 56 11.21 -1.40 -1.40
C THR A 56 12.44 -0.74 -0.81
N ILE A 57 12.75 -1.08 0.43
CA ILE A 57 13.88 -0.53 1.18
C ILE A 57 14.82 -1.68 1.54
N GLU A 58 16.07 -1.59 1.08
CA GLU A 58 17.18 -2.47 1.43
C GLU A 58 18.16 -1.69 2.30
N ALA A 59 18.01 -1.81 3.62
CA ALA A 59 18.76 -1.01 4.57
C ALA A 59 20.28 -1.09 4.33
N THR A 60 20.91 0.07 4.14
CA THR A 60 22.35 0.21 3.90
C THR A 60 23.17 0.39 5.18
N VAL A 61 22.48 0.65 6.30
CA VAL A 61 23.07 0.84 7.62
C VAL A 61 22.58 -0.23 8.60
N PRO A 62 23.44 -0.68 9.52
CA PRO A 62 23.02 -1.61 10.57
C PRO A 62 22.01 -0.95 11.53
N GLU A 63 21.35 -1.78 12.32
CA GLU A 63 20.42 -1.30 13.36
C GLU A 63 21.11 -0.30 14.30
N GLY A 64 20.45 0.84 14.55
CA GLY A 64 21.02 1.95 15.34
C GLY A 64 22.07 2.79 14.60
N GLY A 65 22.45 2.40 13.39
CA GLY A 65 23.34 3.17 12.52
C GLY A 65 22.69 4.48 12.06
N LYS A 66 23.51 5.51 11.87
CA LYS A 66 23.06 6.79 11.33
C LYS A 66 23.30 6.82 9.82
N PRO A 67 22.26 7.05 9.01
CA PRO A 67 22.43 7.24 7.58
C PRO A 67 23.29 8.47 7.26
N ASP A 68 24.14 8.37 6.24
CA ASP A 68 24.98 9.49 5.79
C ASP A 68 24.12 10.58 5.14
N SER A 69 23.96 11.71 5.82
CA SER A 69 23.14 12.83 5.36
C SER A 69 23.78 13.63 4.22
N SER A 70 25.02 13.32 3.82
CA SER A 70 25.63 13.91 2.62
C SER A 70 25.18 13.22 1.33
N GLN A 71 24.61 12.02 1.43
CA GLN A 71 24.13 11.26 0.29
C GLN A 71 22.69 11.60 -0.08
N PRO A 72 22.29 11.40 -1.34
CA PRO A 72 20.89 11.46 -1.73
C PRO A 72 20.02 10.47 -0.94
N PHE A 73 18.76 10.85 -0.66
CA PHE A 73 17.81 10.05 0.12
C PHE A 73 17.75 8.55 -0.26
N PRO A 74 17.71 8.16 -1.56
CA PRO A 74 17.67 6.74 -1.91
C PRO A 74 18.90 5.94 -1.46
N MET A 75 20.10 6.54 -1.52
CA MET A 75 21.34 5.89 -1.07
C MET A 75 21.44 5.87 0.45
N GLN A 76 21.00 6.97 1.07
CA GLN A 76 20.98 7.13 2.52
C GLN A 76 20.13 6.03 3.20
N TYR A 77 18.94 5.76 2.67
CA TYR A 77 18.00 4.81 3.29
C TYR A 77 17.90 3.47 2.57
N GLY A 78 18.54 3.32 1.41
CA GLY A 78 18.46 2.09 0.61
C GLY A 78 17.14 1.91 -0.12
N LEU A 79 16.50 3.00 -0.58
CA LEU A 79 15.29 2.92 -1.40
C LEU A 79 15.65 2.37 -2.80
N THR A 80 15.25 1.14 -3.10
CA THR A 80 15.58 0.48 -4.37
C THR A 80 14.47 0.57 -5.40
N ARG A 81 13.20 0.60 -4.97
CA ARG A 81 12.04 0.61 -5.87
C ARG A 81 10.89 1.43 -5.30
N VAL A 82 10.17 2.07 -6.21
CA VAL A 82 8.89 2.76 -5.94
C VAL A 82 7.89 2.31 -7.00
N ARG A 83 6.66 2.01 -6.59
CA ARG A 83 5.52 1.76 -7.49
C ARG A 83 4.30 2.54 -7.03
N GLY A 84 3.54 3.05 -7.99
CA GLY A 84 2.27 3.70 -7.72
C GLY A 84 1.17 2.66 -7.65
N ALA A 85 0.21 2.87 -6.76
CA ALA A 85 -0.98 2.05 -6.71
C ALA A 85 -2.19 2.90 -6.37
N GLU A 86 -3.32 2.54 -6.92
CA GLU A 86 -4.60 3.13 -6.62
C GLU A 86 -5.41 2.19 -5.72
N ILE A 87 -6.02 2.74 -4.67
CA ILE A 87 -6.92 2.01 -3.78
C ILE A 87 -8.20 1.70 -4.56
N VAL A 88 -8.57 0.41 -4.58
CA VAL A 88 -9.87 -0.02 -5.10
C VAL A 88 -10.88 -0.16 -3.97
N GLN A 89 -10.46 -0.75 -2.85
CA GLN A 89 -11.22 -0.84 -1.62
C GLN A 89 -10.29 -1.13 -0.44
N VAL A 90 -10.79 -0.88 0.76
CA VAL A 90 -10.12 -1.24 2.01
C VAL A 90 -10.99 -2.22 2.77
N SER A 91 -10.39 -3.23 3.38
CA SER A 91 -11.08 -4.12 4.31
C SER A 91 -10.30 -4.32 5.61
N ASP A 92 -10.96 -4.80 6.65
CA ASP A 92 -10.35 -5.07 7.96
C ASP A 92 -10.21 -6.58 8.25
N GLU A 93 -9.76 -6.92 9.45
CA GLU A 93 -9.66 -8.31 9.92
C GLU A 93 -11.01 -9.02 10.13
N GLU A 94 -12.11 -8.28 10.31
CA GLU A 94 -13.47 -8.80 10.48
C GLU A 94 -14.19 -9.01 9.13
N GLY A 95 -13.58 -8.57 8.02
CA GLY A 95 -14.16 -8.63 6.68
C GLY A 95 -15.14 -7.49 6.37
N ASN A 96 -15.14 -6.41 7.16
CA ASN A 96 -15.82 -5.18 6.78
C ASN A 96 -15.08 -4.55 5.61
N VAL A 97 -15.83 -4.06 4.63
CA VAL A 97 -15.29 -3.47 3.40
C VAL A 97 -15.77 -2.03 3.31
N PHE A 98 -14.85 -1.16 2.90
CA PHE A 98 -15.06 0.27 2.75
C PHE A 98 -14.46 0.76 1.43
N THR A 99 -15.26 1.47 0.65
CA THR A 99 -14.85 2.11 -0.60
C THR A 99 -14.88 3.64 -0.50
N GLY A 100 -15.67 4.20 0.40
CA GLY A 100 -15.91 5.64 0.53
C GLY A 100 -16.95 6.19 -0.44
N GLU A 101 -17.58 5.33 -1.25
CA GLU A 101 -18.53 5.71 -2.31
C GLU A 101 -19.86 4.94 -2.23
N SER A 102 -19.97 3.89 -1.40
CA SER A 102 -21.12 2.99 -1.39
C SER A 102 -21.98 3.15 -0.13
N GLU A 103 -23.30 3.10 -0.29
CA GLU A 103 -24.23 2.98 0.85
C GLU A 103 -24.06 1.66 1.62
N ASN A 104 -23.43 0.65 1.01
CA ASN A 104 -23.13 -0.64 1.64
C ASN A 104 -21.77 -0.65 2.36
N ASP A 105 -21.04 0.46 2.36
CA ASP A 105 -19.76 0.56 3.06
C ASP A 105 -19.95 0.32 4.56
N ARG A 106 -19.06 -0.48 5.13
CA ARG A 106 -19.06 -0.77 6.56
C ARG A 106 -17.90 -0.06 7.23
N ASP A 107 -18.14 0.46 8.42
CA ASP A 107 -17.08 1.03 9.25
C ASP A 107 -16.00 -0.01 9.53
N LEU A 108 -14.75 0.35 9.23
CA LEU A 108 -13.59 -0.49 9.47
C LEU A 108 -13.29 -0.56 10.96
N ARG A 109 -13.05 -1.77 11.45
CA ARG A 109 -12.78 -2.08 12.85
C ARG A 109 -11.36 -2.57 13.03
N GLY A 110 -11.01 -2.74 14.30
CA GLY A 110 -9.71 -3.28 14.67
C GLY A 110 -8.52 -2.46 14.16
N LYS A 111 -7.40 -3.12 13.94
CA LYS A 111 -6.10 -2.48 13.67
C LYS A 111 -5.48 -2.91 12.36
N ILE A 112 -6.05 -3.89 11.65
CA ILE A 112 -5.52 -4.36 10.37
C ILE A 112 -6.28 -3.69 9.24
N ARG A 113 -5.54 -3.28 8.20
CA ARG A 113 -6.11 -2.82 6.94
C ARG A 113 -5.54 -3.68 5.82
N LYS A 114 -6.42 -4.26 5.03
CA LYS A 114 -6.13 -4.94 3.78
C LYS A 114 -6.53 -4.01 2.65
N LEU A 115 -5.53 -3.47 1.98
CA LEU A 115 -5.70 -2.55 0.86
C LEU A 115 -5.75 -3.38 -0.41
N ASP A 116 -6.88 -3.37 -1.10
CA ASP A 116 -6.96 -3.90 -2.45
C ASP A 116 -6.52 -2.79 -3.41
N LEU A 117 -5.46 -3.09 -4.16
CA LEU A 117 -4.70 -2.13 -4.92
C LEU A 117 -4.70 -2.50 -6.41
N GLN A 118 -4.78 -1.47 -7.24
CA GLN A 118 -4.49 -1.54 -8.66
C GLN A 118 -3.13 -0.89 -8.92
N LEU A 119 -2.18 -1.68 -9.43
CA LEU A 119 -0.84 -1.18 -9.75
C LEU A 119 -0.81 -0.49 -11.10
N ASP A 120 0.15 0.42 -11.28
CA ASP A 120 0.49 0.97 -12.58
C ASP A 120 0.98 -0.14 -13.53
N ALA A 121 0.39 -0.19 -14.73
CA ALA A 121 0.66 -1.19 -15.78
C ALA A 121 1.51 -0.61 -16.92
#